data_AF-A0A934E7Y7-F1
#
_entry.id   AF-A0A934E7Y7-F1
#
_cell.length_a   1.000
_cell.length_b   1.000
_cell.length_c   1.000
_cell.angle_alpha   90.00
_cell.angle_beta   90.00
_cell.angle_gamma   90.00
#
_symmetry.space_group_name_H-M   'P 1'
#
loop_
_entity.id
_entity.type
_entity.pdbx_description
1 polymer ?
#
loop_
_entity_poly.entity_id
_entity_poly.type
_entity_poly.pdbx_seq_one_letter_code
_entity_poly.pdbx_strand_id
1 'polypeptide(L)' 'MSVARDVEVRSPIERLLRFFERLAGSAFFGKVTVSFQNGRVCDVKVEQTKKLDEL' A
#
# COMPACT_ATOMS: atom_id res chain seq x y z
N MET A 1 30.15 18.90 -13.78
CA MET A 1 29.47 18.54 -12.52
C MET A 1 28.05 18.11 -12.86
N SER A 2 27.84 16.82 -13.09
CA SER A 2 26.51 16.30 -13.40
C SER A 2 25.86 15.90 -12.09
N VAL A 3 24.82 16.62 -11.69
CA VAL A 3 24.00 16.29 -10.53
C VAL A 3 23.22 15.03 -10.90
N ALA A 4 23.75 13.87 -10.51
CA ALA A 4 23.00 12.64 -10.51
C ALA A 4 21.79 12.88 -9.62
N ARG A 5 20.61 13.01 -10.24
CA ARG A 5 19.35 12.97 -9.51
C ARG A 5 19.26 11.55 -8.98
N ASP A 6 19.63 11.37 -7.72
CA ASP A 6 19.26 10.23 -6.90
C ASP A 6 17.73 10.14 -6.95
N VAL A 7 17.22 9.39 -7.93
CA VAL A 7 15.88 8.83 -7.85
C VAL A 7 16.03 7.75 -6.82
N GLU A 8 15.94 8.13 -5.53
CA GLU A 8 15.82 7.20 -4.43
C GLU A 8 14.69 6.25 -4.81
N VAL A 9 15.05 5.04 -5.23
CA VAL A 9 14.11 3.96 -5.50
C VAL A 9 13.60 3.57 -4.13
N ARG A 10 12.59 4.31 -3.65
CA ARG A 10 11.98 4.11 -2.33
C ARG A 10 11.66 2.64 -2.16
N SER A 11 12.03 2.10 -1.02
CA SER A 11 11.87 0.66 -0.74
C SER A 11 10.41 0.26 -0.98
N PRO A 12 10.14 -0.88 -1.63
CA PRO A 12 8.77 -1.37 -1.83
C PRO A 12 7.95 -1.43 -0.53
N ILE A 13 8.62 -1.63 0.61
CA ILE A 13 8.00 -1.61 1.94
C ILE A 13 7.56 -0.20 2.35
N GLU A 14 8.35 0.84 2.09
CA GLU A 14 7.95 2.22 2.37
C GLU A 14 6.76 2.66 1.52
N ARG A 15 6.69 2.18 0.28
CA ARG A 15 5.52 2.41 -0.59
C ARG A 15 4.26 1.76 -0.01
N LEU A 16 4.40 0.56 0.56
CA LEU A 16 3.31 -0.15 1.20
C LEU A 16 2.84 0.54 2.48
N LEU A 17 3.77 1.03 3.31
CA LEU A 17 3.43 1.79 4.52
C LEU A 17 2.61 3.05 4.20
N ARG A 18 3.05 3.85 3.22
CA ARG A 18 2.28 5.04 2.77
C ARG A 18 0.91 4.68 2.21
N PHE A 19 0.79 3.52 1.58
CA PHE A 19 -0.50 3.04 1.10
C PHE A 19 -1.44 2.74 2.29
N PHE A 20 -0.95 2.08 3.33
CA PHE A 20 -1.74 1.84 4.55
C PHE A 20 -2.10 3.12 5.29
N GLU A 21 -1.19 4.10 5.38
CA GLU A 21 -1.49 5.43 5.95
C GLU A 21 -2.66 6.10 5.23
N ARG A 22 -2.70 6.04 3.90
CA ARG A 22 -3.80 6.62 3.10
C ARG A 22 -5.12 5.92 3.36
N LEU A 23 -5.13 4.59 3.47
CA LEU A 23 -6.34 3.83 3.80
C LEU A 23 -6.84 4.15 5.20
N ALA A 24 -5.95 4.22 6.19
CA ALA A 24 -6.30 4.60 7.55
C ALA A 24 -6.89 6.02 7.60
N GLY A 25 -6.30 6.98 6.89
CA GLY A 25 -6.78 8.36 6.79
C GLY A 25 -8.13 8.51 6.09
N SER A 26 -8.51 7.58 5.22
CA SER A 26 -9.80 7.60 4.50
C SER A 26 -10.93 6.87 5.23
N ALA A 27 -10.74 6.48 6.50
CA ALA A 27 -11.67 5.63 7.25
C ALA A 27 -12.06 4.35 6.48
N PHE A 28 -11.08 3.74 5.79
CA PHE A 28 -11.28 2.52 5.00
C PHE A 28 -11.88 1.39 5.86
N PHE A 29 -12.94 0.75 5.33
CA PHE A 29 -13.53 -0.44 5.91
C PHE A 29 -13.45 -1.59 4.90
N GLY A 30 -12.70 -2.61 5.25
CA GLY A 30 -12.42 -3.71 4.34
C GLY A 30 -11.16 -4.46 4.73
N LYS A 31 -10.67 -5.28 3.80
CA LYS A 31 -9.48 -6.11 3.96
C LYS A 31 -8.43 -5.74 2.93
N VAL A 32 -7.18 -5.71 3.37
CA VAL A 32 -6.03 -5.67 2.46
C VAL A 32 -5.22 -6.95 2.65
N THR A 33 -4.92 -7.63 1.55
CA THR A 33 -4.07 -8.82 1.52
C THR A 33 -2.79 -8.48 0.78
N VAL A 34 -1.64 -8.67 1.43
CA VAL A 34 -0.32 -8.48 0.83
C VAL A 34 0.35 -9.84 0.70
N SER A 35 0.73 -10.22 -0.51
CA SER A 35 1.42 -11.47 -0.78
C SER A 35 2.91 -11.22 -0.94
N PHE A 36 3.70 -12.06 -0.26
CA PHE A 36 5.15 -12.07 -0.36
C PHE A 36 5.61 -13.36 -1.00
N GLN A 37 6.58 -13.23 -1.91
CA GLN A 37 7.28 -14.37 -2.50
C GLN A 37 8.77 -14.05 -2.51
N ASN A 38 9.59 -14.95 -1.95
CA ASN A 38 11.04 -14.79 -1.83
C ASN A 38 11.44 -13.44 -1.20
N GLY A 39 10.75 -13.04 -0.13
CA GLY A 39 11.01 -11.79 0.60
C GLY A 39 10.59 -10.51 -0.15
N ARG A 40 9.90 -10.60 -1.29
CA ARG A 40 9.41 -9.46 -2.06
C ARG A 40 7.89 -9.44 -2.10
N VAL A 41 7.30 -8.26 -2.04
CA VAL A 41 5.86 -8.08 -2.30
C VAL A 41 5.61 -8.39 -3.77
N CYS A 42 4.73 -9.35 -4.05
CA CYS A 42 4.37 -9.72 -5.42
C CYS A 42 2.93 -9.34 -5.77
N ASP A 43 2.05 -9.19 -4.77
CA ASP A 43 0.65 -8.81 -4.98
C ASP A 43 0.08 -8.04 -3.79
N VAL A 44 -0.87 -7.15 -4.07
CA VAL A 44 -1.65 -6.40 -3.07
C VAL A 44 -3.10 -6.37 -3.53
N LYS A 45 -3.99 -7.06 -2.80
CA LYS A 45 -5.43 -7.06 -3.06
C LYS A 45 -6.16 -6.26 -2.00
N VAL A 46 -7.14 -5.47 -2.43
CA VAL A 46 -8.00 -4.64 -1.58
C VAL A 46 -9.44 -5.06 -1.79
N GLU A 47 -10.09 -5.43 -0.72
CA GLU A 47 -11.50 -5.80 -0.69
C GLU A 47 -12.23 -4.81 0.20
N GLN A 48 -13.02 -3.90 -0.39
CA GLN A 48 -13.87 -3.01 0.38
C GLN A 48 -15.09 -3.78 0.86
N THR A 49 -15.34 -3.72 2.17
CA THR A 49 -16.58 -4.21 2.74
C THR A 49 -17.55 -3.03 2.76
N LYS A 50 -18.75 -3.17 2.20
CA LYS A 50 -19.79 -2.15 2.37
C LYS A 50 -20.16 -2.13 3.85
N LYS A 51 -20.23 -0.93 4.45
CA LYS A 51 -20.77 -0.80 5.81
C LYS A 51 -22.21 -1.30 5.80
N LEU A 52 -22.57 -2.09 6.81
CA LEU A 52 -23.94 -2.60 6.96
C LEU A 52 -24.96 -1.46 7.09
N ASP A 53 -24.53 -0.27 7.50
CA ASP A 53 -25.39 0.91 7.68
C ASP A 53 -25.90 1.54 6.36
N GLU A 54 -25.45 1.05 5.20
CA GLU A 54 -25.92 1.51 3.87
C GLU A 54 -26.91 0.54 3.19
N LEU A 55 -27.42 -0.46 3.93
CA LEU A 55 -28.35 -1.49 3.44
C LEU A 55 -29.74 -1.39 4.09
#